data_AF-A0A978SHF7-F1
#
_entry.id   AF-A0A978SHF7-F1
#
_cell.length_a   1.000
_cell.length_b   1.000
_cell.length_c   1.000
_cell.angle_alpha   90.00
_cell.angle_beta   90.00
_cell.angle_gamma   90.00
#
_symmetry.space_group_name_H-M   'P 1'
#
loop_
_entity.id
_entity.type
_entity.pdbx_description
1 polymer ?
#
loop_
_entity_poly.entity_id
_entity_poly.type
_entity_poly.pdbx_seq_one_letter_code
_entity_poly.pdbx_strand_id
1 'polypeptide(L)'
;MSLPPPPESQPSERGHRHREEILAVLLALLTLGGIFAWAVYQRNGLNFADWQRSFTESSPLPAVPTPSLVASPKPPEIAPPPSPLKLLPVPSAPPPLQVPPPPPKPARIQPLPNASATPAAKPPQASTPAPGLTAVATPFKDVSANYWAAPYIVKLAEKKIFTGFQDGTFRPDAPISRAEFAVLLDQAMNLTPVRDRRVFRDVPRRYWAAEAIQTAYVAGFMNGYPGQRFQPKQSLTRVEAIMAIATGLRLQPPPNPSPLLRRYLDAEQIPPFARSKVAALIKANLLNPNPGANQLRPNQLMSRADTAALLYATLQRTGSTLAPTERQAQPSN
;
A
#
# COMPACT_ATOMS: atom_id res chain seq x y z
N MET A 1 32.49 21.50 -77.13
CA MET A 1 32.09 21.46 -75.72
C MET A 1 31.07 20.34 -75.56
N SER A 2 31.46 19.22 -74.94
CA SER A 2 30.55 18.18 -74.48
C SER A 2 31.02 17.73 -73.10
N LEU A 3 30.20 17.98 -72.08
CA LEU A 3 30.41 17.52 -70.71
C LEU A 3 29.93 16.06 -70.57
N PRO A 4 30.60 15.22 -69.77
CA PRO A 4 30.16 13.85 -69.52
C PRO A 4 28.92 13.82 -68.59
N PRO A 5 28.08 12.77 -68.68
CA PRO A 5 26.89 12.62 -67.84
C PRO A 5 27.25 12.27 -66.39
N PRO A 6 26.40 12.62 -65.41
CA PRO A 6 26.63 12.32 -64.00
C PRO A 6 26.37 10.84 -63.66
N PRO A 7 26.97 10.32 -62.57
CA PRO A 7 26.86 8.92 -62.19
C PRO A 7 25.49 8.59 -61.57
N GLU A 8 25.02 7.38 -61.88
CA GLU A 8 23.76 6.80 -61.45
C GLU A 8 23.77 6.44 -59.95
N SER A 9 22.78 6.93 -59.20
CA SER A 9 22.65 6.73 -57.76
C SER A 9 22.13 5.31 -57.45
N GLN A 10 22.95 4.48 -56.81
CA GLN A 10 22.49 3.21 -56.26
C GLN A 10 21.61 3.40 -55.00
N PRO A 11 20.53 2.62 -54.82
CA PRO A 11 19.66 2.73 -53.67
C PRO A 11 20.35 2.21 -52.39
N SER A 12 20.21 2.95 -51.30
CA SER A 12 20.86 2.71 -50.02
C SER A 12 20.34 1.46 -49.29
N GLU A 13 21.18 0.41 -49.16
CA GLU A 13 20.92 -0.80 -48.35
C GLU A 13 20.72 -0.55 -46.84
N ARG A 14 21.02 0.65 -46.35
CA ARG A 14 21.00 0.97 -44.91
C ARG A 14 19.59 0.98 -44.30
N GLY A 15 18.54 1.14 -45.11
CA GLY A 15 17.15 1.16 -44.65
C GLY A 15 16.57 -0.22 -44.31
N HIS A 16 17.06 -1.29 -44.95
CA HIS A 16 16.54 -2.64 -44.73
C HIS A 16 17.04 -3.25 -43.42
N ARG A 17 18.33 -3.13 -43.09
CA ARG A 17 18.89 -3.71 -41.85
C ARG A 17 18.27 -3.14 -40.58
N HIS A 18 17.97 -1.83 -40.55
CA HIS A 18 17.37 -1.21 -39.38
C HIS A 18 15.91 -1.66 -39.15
N ARG A 19 15.18 -1.98 -40.23
CA ARG A 19 13.82 -2.52 -40.15
C ARG A 19 13.82 -3.96 -39.64
N GLU A 20 14.78 -4.78 -40.07
CA GLU A 20 14.91 -6.16 -39.61
C GLU A 20 15.35 -6.25 -38.13
N GLU A 21 16.22 -5.34 -37.67
CA GLU A 21 16.60 -5.26 -36.25
C GLU A 21 15.43 -4.88 -35.34
N ILE A 22 14.59 -3.92 -35.78
CA ILE A 22 13.38 -3.53 -35.03
C ILE A 22 12.37 -4.68 -34.99
N LEU A 23 12.20 -5.42 -36.10
CA LEU A 23 11.33 -6.60 -36.15
C LEU A 23 11.85 -7.72 -35.24
N ALA A 24 13.16 -7.96 -35.20
CA ALA A 24 13.76 -8.96 -34.33
C ALA A 24 13.61 -8.63 -32.83
N VAL A 25 13.76 -7.35 -32.44
CA VAL A 25 13.56 -6.91 -31.05
C VAL A 25 12.10 -7.02 -30.63
N LEU A 26 11.15 -6.70 -31.51
CA LEU A 26 9.71 -6.87 -31.24
C LEU A 26 9.32 -8.34 -31.08
N LEU A 27 9.88 -9.24 -31.89
CA LEU A 27 9.69 -10.70 -31.76
C LEU A 27 10.30 -11.25 -30.45
N ALA A 28 11.46 -10.76 -30.03
CA ALA A 28 12.08 -11.15 -28.76
C ALA A 28 11.26 -10.68 -27.54
N LEU A 29 10.67 -9.47 -27.60
CA LEU A 29 9.81 -8.96 -26.54
C LEU A 29 8.46 -9.69 -26.46
N LEU A 30 7.91 -10.14 -27.59
CA LEU A 30 6.68 -10.94 -27.61
C LEU A 30 6.89 -12.35 -27.03
N THR A 31 8.05 -12.98 -27.28
CA THR A 31 8.35 -14.31 -26.73
C THR A 31 8.67 -14.26 -25.24
N LEU A 32 9.47 -13.29 -24.79
CA LEU A 32 9.75 -13.09 -23.35
C LEU A 32 8.50 -12.64 -22.57
N GLY A 33 7.67 -11.79 -23.17
CA GLY A 33 6.38 -11.38 -22.60
C GLY A 33 5.39 -12.54 -22.47
N GLY A 34 5.35 -13.45 -23.44
CA GLY A 34 4.53 -14.66 -23.40
C GLY A 34 4.94 -15.63 -22.30
N ILE A 35 6.25 -15.84 -22.09
CA ILE A 35 6.77 -16.71 -21.03
C ILE A 35 6.54 -16.09 -19.64
N PHE A 36 6.69 -14.77 -19.51
CA PHE A 36 6.41 -14.05 -18.27
C PHE A 36 4.90 -14.04 -17.93
N ALA A 37 4.03 -13.83 -18.92
CA ALA A 37 2.58 -13.89 -18.75
C ALA A 37 2.10 -15.30 -18.41
N TRP A 38 2.66 -16.34 -19.04
CA TRP A 38 2.36 -17.74 -18.74
C TRP A 38 2.83 -18.15 -17.33
N ALA A 39 4.00 -17.68 -16.89
CA ALA A 39 4.53 -17.92 -15.54
C ALA A 39 3.73 -17.19 -14.43
N VAL A 40 3.16 -16.03 -14.74
CA VAL A 40 2.25 -15.30 -13.82
C VAL A 40 0.86 -15.94 -13.81
N TYR A 41 0.38 -16.45 -14.95
CA TYR A 41 -0.92 -17.11 -15.11
C TYR A 41 -1.04 -18.42 -14.32
N GLN A 42 0.02 -19.24 -14.26
CA GLN A 42 -0.02 -20.50 -13.50
C GLN A 42 -0.07 -20.32 -11.96
N ARG A 43 0.28 -19.14 -11.44
CA ARG A 43 0.48 -18.95 -9.99
C ARG A 43 -0.68 -18.27 -9.26
N ASN A 44 -1.49 -17.46 -9.93
CA ASN A 44 -2.59 -16.71 -9.31
C ASN A 44 -3.80 -16.68 -10.27
N GLY A 45 -4.82 -17.52 -10.02
CA GLY A 45 -6.05 -17.58 -10.83
C GLY A 45 -6.88 -16.29 -10.81
N LEU A 46 -6.48 -15.32 -11.63
CA LEU A 46 -7.23 -14.09 -11.89
C LEU A 46 -7.92 -14.20 -13.26
N ASN A 47 -9.24 -14.07 -13.27
CA ASN A 47 -10.06 -14.19 -14.48
C ASN A 47 -10.17 -12.82 -15.19
N PHE A 48 -9.48 -12.67 -16.33
CA PHE A 48 -9.37 -11.40 -17.07
C PHE A 48 -10.66 -10.99 -17.79
N ALA A 49 -11.60 -11.92 -17.98
CA ALA A 49 -12.91 -11.67 -18.58
C ALA A 49 -13.79 -10.73 -17.73
N ASP A 50 -13.61 -10.73 -16.40
CA ASP A 50 -14.40 -9.92 -15.47
C ASP A 50 -13.89 -8.48 -15.37
N TRP A 51 -12.60 -8.26 -15.65
CA TRP A 51 -12.00 -6.93 -15.61
C TRP A 51 -12.35 -6.11 -16.87
N GLN A 52 -12.40 -6.73 -18.05
CA GLN A 52 -12.75 -6.02 -19.31
C GLN A 52 -14.19 -5.51 -19.35
N ARG A 53 -15.14 -6.13 -18.63
CA ARG A 53 -16.54 -5.69 -18.59
C ARG A 53 -16.76 -4.38 -17.84
N SER A 54 -15.76 -3.90 -17.09
CA SER A 54 -15.86 -2.65 -16.32
C SER A 54 -15.58 -1.37 -17.12
N PHE A 55 -15.31 -1.48 -18.43
CA PHE A 55 -15.01 -0.33 -19.30
C PHE A 55 -15.93 -0.19 -20.52
N THR A 56 -16.98 -1.01 -20.65
CA THR A 56 -17.93 -0.93 -21.77
C THR A 56 -19.37 -0.95 -21.26
N GLU A 57 -19.83 0.18 -20.71
CA GLU A 57 -21.25 0.46 -20.66
C GLU A 57 -21.50 1.95 -20.91
N SER A 58 -21.49 2.31 -22.19
CA SER A 58 -22.09 3.54 -22.70
C SER A 58 -23.53 3.20 -23.06
N SER A 59 -24.50 3.58 -22.23
CA SER A 59 -25.92 3.52 -22.62
C SER A 59 -26.19 4.54 -23.73
N PRO A 60 -26.78 4.16 -24.87
CA PRO A 60 -27.36 5.13 -25.78
C PRO A 60 -28.80 5.49 -25.35
N LEU A 61 -29.16 6.77 -25.53
CA LEU A 61 -30.51 7.32 -25.29
C LEU A 61 -31.57 6.65 -26.18
N PRO A 62 -32.85 6.57 -25.76
CA PRO A 62 -33.89 5.95 -26.57
C PRO A 62 -34.33 6.86 -27.74
N ALA A 63 -34.45 6.27 -28.93
CA ALA A 63 -35.01 6.93 -30.11
C ALA A 63 -36.54 6.89 -30.09
N VAL A 64 -37.16 7.98 -30.55
CA VAL A 64 -38.61 8.17 -30.71
C VAL A 64 -39.12 7.38 -31.94
N PRO A 65 -40.24 6.63 -31.86
CA PRO A 65 -40.82 6.02 -33.05
C PRO A 65 -41.77 6.98 -33.79
N THR A 66 -41.69 7.01 -35.11
CA THR A 66 -42.69 7.62 -36.02
C THR A 66 -43.50 6.49 -36.67
N PRO A 67 -44.84 6.60 -36.83
CA PRO A 67 -45.70 5.45 -37.10
C PRO A 67 -45.77 5.00 -38.57
N SER A 68 -46.07 3.71 -38.71
CA SER A 68 -46.23 2.91 -39.93
C SER A 68 -47.43 3.28 -40.81
N LEU A 69 -47.35 2.95 -42.11
CA LEU A 69 -48.51 2.73 -42.98
C LEU A 69 -48.31 1.47 -43.85
N VAL A 70 -48.90 0.38 -43.35
CA VAL A 70 -49.58 -0.79 -43.92
C VAL A 70 -49.55 -1.04 -45.45
N ALA A 71 -49.22 -2.28 -45.82
CA ALA A 71 -49.99 -3.10 -46.77
C ALA A 71 -49.87 -4.61 -46.41
N SER A 72 -51.02 -5.30 -46.37
CA SER A 72 -51.23 -6.67 -45.82
C SER A 72 -50.77 -7.83 -46.73
N PRO A 73 -50.61 -9.07 -46.18
CA PRO A 73 -50.00 -10.22 -46.86
C PRO A 73 -51.00 -11.19 -47.51
N LYS A 74 -50.53 -12.01 -48.46
CA LYS A 74 -51.23 -13.17 -49.03
C LYS A 74 -50.60 -14.48 -48.51
N PRO A 75 -51.38 -15.45 -47.97
CA PRO A 75 -50.83 -16.71 -47.45
C PRO A 75 -50.89 -17.86 -48.47
N PRO A 76 -49.86 -18.72 -48.49
CA PRO A 76 -50.01 -20.18 -48.61
C PRO A 76 -49.09 -20.90 -47.60
N GLU A 77 -49.15 -22.17 -47.25
CA GLU A 77 -50.08 -23.30 -47.34
C GLU A 77 -49.53 -24.30 -46.29
N ILE A 78 -50.40 -24.95 -45.51
CA ILE A 78 -50.00 -25.73 -44.32
C ILE A 78 -49.54 -27.13 -44.75
N ALA A 79 -48.26 -27.45 -44.50
CA ALA A 79 -47.73 -28.81 -44.62
C ALA A 79 -48.21 -29.69 -43.44
N PRO A 80 -48.51 -30.99 -43.65
CA PRO A 80 -48.91 -31.88 -42.57
C PRO A 80 -47.72 -32.22 -41.63
N PRO A 81 -47.96 -32.50 -40.34
CA PRO A 81 -46.90 -32.81 -39.39
C PRO A 81 -46.33 -34.22 -39.62
N PRO A 82 -45.03 -34.46 -39.32
CA PRO A 82 -44.44 -35.80 -39.38
C PRO A 82 -44.89 -36.69 -38.21
N SER A 83 -45.00 -38.00 -38.49
CA SER A 83 -45.35 -39.07 -37.55
C SER A 83 -44.46 -39.12 -36.29
N PRO A 84 -44.97 -39.61 -35.15
CA PRO A 84 -44.23 -39.63 -33.89
C PRO A 84 -43.03 -40.58 -33.93
N LEU A 85 -41.87 -40.09 -33.50
CA LEU A 85 -40.65 -40.87 -33.30
C LEU A 85 -40.87 -41.89 -32.17
N LYS A 86 -40.46 -43.15 -32.39
CA LYS A 86 -40.40 -44.19 -31.34
C LYS A 86 -39.43 -43.76 -30.23
N LEU A 87 -39.93 -43.71 -28.99
CA LEU A 87 -39.14 -43.45 -27.78
C LEU A 87 -38.12 -44.57 -27.56
N LEU A 88 -36.83 -44.22 -27.57
CA LEU A 88 -35.77 -45.08 -27.03
C LEU A 88 -35.87 -45.08 -25.49
N PRO A 89 -35.49 -46.19 -24.81
CA PRO A 89 -35.46 -46.22 -23.35
C PRO A 89 -34.48 -45.18 -22.80
N VAL A 90 -34.97 -44.32 -21.92
CA VAL A 90 -34.14 -43.33 -21.21
C VAL A 90 -33.33 -44.06 -20.15
N PRO A 91 -31.98 -43.93 -20.09
CA PRO A 91 -31.22 -44.45 -18.97
C PRO A 91 -31.62 -43.73 -17.69
N SER A 92 -31.83 -44.49 -16.61
CA SER A 92 -32.18 -43.98 -15.29
C SER A 92 -31.26 -42.85 -14.86
N ALA A 93 -31.86 -41.72 -14.46
CA ALA A 93 -31.14 -40.54 -14.02
C ALA A 93 -30.17 -40.88 -12.87
N PRO A 94 -28.92 -40.36 -12.89
CA PRO A 94 -28.06 -40.41 -11.72
C PRO A 94 -28.73 -39.63 -10.57
N PRO A 95 -28.49 -40.03 -9.30
CA PRO A 95 -29.00 -39.30 -8.15
C PRO A 95 -28.56 -37.82 -8.25
N PRO A 96 -29.40 -36.87 -7.82
CA PRO A 96 -29.05 -35.46 -7.90
C PRO A 96 -27.72 -35.24 -7.16
N LEU A 97 -26.72 -34.71 -7.89
CA LEU A 97 -25.53 -34.17 -7.26
C LEU A 97 -25.99 -33.16 -6.22
N GLN A 98 -25.62 -33.39 -4.96
CA GLN A 98 -25.85 -32.43 -3.89
C GLN A 98 -25.21 -31.12 -4.33
N VAL A 99 -26.04 -30.12 -4.60
CA VAL A 99 -25.56 -28.78 -4.91
C VAL A 99 -24.80 -28.31 -3.67
N PRO A 100 -23.48 -28.04 -3.76
CA PRO A 100 -22.78 -27.46 -2.62
C PRO A 100 -23.49 -26.16 -2.23
N PRO A 101 -23.64 -25.87 -0.93
CA PRO A 101 -24.28 -24.64 -0.52
C PRO A 101 -23.60 -23.44 -1.21
N PRO A 102 -24.37 -22.41 -1.60
CA PRO A 102 -23.79 -21.24 -2.25
C PRO A 102 -22.67 -20.69 -1.38
N PRO A 103 -21.54 -20.22 -1.98
CA PRO A 103 -20.49 -19.58 -1.21
C PRO A 103 -21.11 -18.44 -0.39
N PRO A 104 -20.67 -18.24 0.87
CA PRO A 104 -21.18 -17.14 1.67
C PRO A 104 -21.00 -15.84 0.88
N LYS A 105 -22.10 -15.09 0.74
CA LYS A 105 -22.13 -13.75 0.14
C LYS A 105 -20.85 -13.00 0.55
N PRO A 106 -20.11 -12.34 -0.37
CA PRO A 106 -18.95 -11.56 0.00
C PRO A 106 -19.36 -10.66 1.14
N ALA A 107 -18.76 -10.87 2.32
CA ALA A 107 -18.99 -10.00 3.44
C ALA A 107 -18.73 -8.60 2.91
N ARG A 108 -19.77 -7.76 2.91
CA ARG A 108 -19.62 -6.31 2.75
C ARG A 108 -18.38 -5.96 3.56
N ILE A 109 -17.40 -5.30 2.95
CA ILE A 109 -16.29 -4.72 3.71
C ILE A 109 -16.99 -3.74 4.65
N GLN A 110 -17.33 -4.23 5.84
CA GLN A 110 -17.79 -3.40 6.92
C GLN A 110 -16.59 -2.46 7.15
N PRO A 111 -16.81 -1.14 7.27
CA PRO A 111 -15.84 -0.34 7.97
C PRO A 111 -15.47 -1.14 9.22
N LEU A 112 -14.17 -1.37 9.44
CA LEU A 112 -13.67 -2.08 10.62
C LEU A 112 -14.56 -1.65 11.79
N PRO A 113 -15.31 -2.56 12.43
CA PRO A 113 -16.23 -2.15 13.49
C PRO A 113 -15.42 -1.26 14.43
N ASN A 114 -15.95 -0.06 14.69
CA ASN A 114 -15.41 0.85 15.68
C ASN A 114 -14.98 -0.02 16.83
N ALA A 115 -13.68 -0.10 17.09
CA ALA A 115 -13.15 -0.95 18.13
C ALA A 115 -13.87 -0.52 19.40
N SER A 116 -14.86 -1.31 19.82
CA SER A 116 -15.44 -1.21 21.15
C SER A 116 -14.23 -1.20 22.06
N ALA A 117 -14.09 -0.11 22.80
CA ALA A 117 -12.99 0.08 23.72
C ALA A 117 -12.94 -1.14 24.64
N THR A 118 -12.03 -2.06 24.33
CA THR A 118 -11.51 -2.98 25.33
C THR A 118 -11.08 -2.08 26.49
N PRO A 119 -11.50 -2.35 27.73
CA PRO A 119 -11.00 -1.62 28.89
C PRO A 119 -9.50 -1.56 28.79
N ALA A 120 -8.94 -0.35 28.87
CA ALA A 120 -7.52 -0.08 28.78
C ALA A 120 -6.76 -1.20 29.48
N ALA A 121 -6.06 -2.03 28.71
CA ALA A 121 -5.13 -2.97 29.29
C ALA A 121 -4.20 -2.15 30.18
N LYS A 122 -4.16 -2.51 31.46
CA LYS A 122 -3.25 -1.99 32.47
C LYS A 122 -1.90 -1.68 31.80
N PRO A 123 -1.30 -0.49 32.02
CA PRO A 123 -0.04 -0.12 31.36
C PRO A 123 0.95 -1.27 31.52
N PRO A 124 1.67 -1.70 30.46
CA PRO A 124 2.70 -2.72 30.61
C PRO A 124 3.68 -2.24 31.67
N GLN A 125 3.57 -2.79 32.87
CA GLN A 125 4.45 -2.47 33.98
C GLN A 125 5.87 -2.88 33.59
N ALA A 126 6.79 -1.93 33.73
CA ALA A 126 8.23 -2.09 33.81
C ALA A 126 8.84 -3.09 32.81
N SER A 127 9.15 -2.58 31.61
CA SER A 127 10.08 -3.29 30.73
C SER A 127 11.50 -2.99 31.18
N THR A 128 12.22 -4.04 31.53
CA THR A 128 13.65 -4.04 31.87
C THR A 128 14.45 -3.25 30.81
N PRO A 129 15.44 -2.43 31.22
CA PRO A 129 16.24 -1.65 30.29
C PRO A 129 16.86 -2.50 29.18
N ALA A 130 17.01 -1.92 27.99
CA ALA A 130 17.76 -2.54 26.90
C ALA A 130 19.20 -2.75 27.40
N PRO A 131 19.82 -3.93 27.20
CA PRO A 131 21.22 -4.11 27.57
C PRO A 131 22.07 -3.07 26.84
N GLY A 132 22.69 -2.15 27.59
CA GLY A 132 23.59 -1.12 27.06
C GLY A 132 23.06 0.32 27.02
N LEU A 133 21.85 0.62 27.52
CA LEU A 133 21.38 2.00 27.68
C LEU A 133 21.32 2.36 29.17
N THR A 134 22.31 3.12 29.65
CA THR A 134 22.37 3.65 31.01
C THR A 134 21.12 4.48 31.32
N ALA A 135 20.68 4.51 32.58
CA ALA A 135 19.59 5.38 33.02
C ALA A 135 19.83 6.83 32.57
N VAL A 136 18.87 7.43 31.87
CA VAL A 136 18.97 8.80 31.34
C VAL A 136 18.02 9.71 32.10
N ALA A 137 18.50 10.83 32.62
CA ALA A 137 17.65 11.85 33.20
C ALA A 137 16.66 12.37 32.14
N THR A 138 15.36 12.36 32.45
CA THR A 138 14.32 12.76 31.52
C THR A 138 13.78 14.15 31.90
N PRO A 139 13.42 14.99 30.91
CA PRO A 139 12.73 16.25 31.19
C PRO A 139 11.23 16.06 31.46
N PHE A 140 10.74 14.81 31.51
CA PHE A 140 9.32 14.48 31.54
C PHE A 140 8.93 13.78 32.84
N LYS A 141 7.90 14.29 33.52
CA LYS A 141 7.46 13.82 34.85
C LYS A 141 6.94 12.38 34.85
N ASP A 142 6.46 11.90 33.71
CA ASP A 142 5.83 10.58 33.52
C ASP A 142 6.72 9.59 32.77
N VAL A 143 8.01 9.90 32.59
CA VAL A 143 9.00 8.99 32.01
C VAL A 143 10.13 8.79 33.00
N SER A 144 10.14 7.64 33.66
CA SER A 144 11.25 7.26 34.55
C SER A 144 12.58 7.14 33.78
N ALA A 145 13.70 7.44 34.42
CA ALA A 145 15.04 7.27 33.83
C ALA A 145 15.35 5.84 33.39
N ASN A 146 14.69 4.85 34.01
CA ASN A 146 14.80 3.43 33.67
C ASN A 146 13.70 2.96 32.70
N TYR A 147 12.84 3.85 32.22
CA TYR A 147 11.83 3.49 31.22
C TYR A 147 12.53 3.10 29.91
N TRP A 148 12.13 1.97 29.33
CA TRP A 148 12.81 1.38 28.16
C TRP A 148 12.96 2.35 26.98
N ALA A 149 12.00 3.27 26.78
CA ALA A 149 12.04 4.26 25.71
C ALA A 149 12.63 5.61 26.12
N ALA A 150 12.97 5.81 27.40
CA ALA A 150 13.58 7.05 27.89
C ALA A 150 14.74 7.55 27.02
N PRO A 151 15.74 6.72 26.64
CA PRO A 151 16.84 7.20 25.80
C PRO A 151 16.38 7.73 24.44
N TYR A 152 15.41 7.08 23.80
CA TYR A 152 14.88 7.51 22.50
C TYR A 152 14.05 8.79 22.62
N ILE A 153 13.21 8.84 23.65
CA ILE A 153 12.36 10.00 23.96
C ILE A 153 13.23 11.23 24.22
N VAL A 154 14.24 11.11 25.07
CA VAL A 154 15.17 12.21 25.39
C VAL A 154 15.90 12.67 24.14
N LYS A 155 16.46 11.74 23.33
CA LYS A 155 17.19 12.10 22.11
C LYS A 155 16.31 12.80 21.06
N LEU A 156 15.06 12.39 20.89
CA LEU A 156 14.14 13.06 19.96
C LEU A 156 13.64 14.41 20.51
N ALA A 157 13.50 14.54 21.83
CA ALA A 157 13.12 15.79 22.49
C ALA A 157 14.22 16.85 22.41
N GLU A 158 15.49 16.46 22.63
CA GLU A 158 16.68 17.32 22.45
C GLU A 158 16.73 17.94 21.05
N LYS A 159 16.21 17.22 20.05
CA LYS A 159 16.14 17.67 18.65
C LYS A 159 14.89 18.45 18.28
N LYS A 160 13.97 18.62 19.23
CA LYS A 160 12.66 19.23 18.99
C LYS A 160 11.86 18.49 17.90
N ILE A 161 12.12 17.20 17.70
CA ILE A 161 11.37 16.34 16.77
C ILE A 161 10.15 15.77 17.49
N PHE A 162 10.34 15.22 18.70
CA PHE A 162 9.24 14.63 19.46
C PHE A 162 9.22 15.16 20.88
N THR A 163 8.51 16.28 21.06
CA THR A 163 8.41 16.96 22.35
C THR A 163 7.24 16.44 23.17
N GLY A 164 7.32 16.63 24.49
CA GLY A 164 6.20 16.44 25.40
C GLY A 164 5.20 17.59 25.36
N PHE A 165 4.30 17.59 26.32
CA PHE A 165 3.22 18.55 26.48
C PHE A 165 3.64 19.68 27.44
N GLN A 166 2.88 20.78 27.42
CA GLN A 166 3.14 21.96 28.25
C GLN A 166 3.06 21.68 29.76
N ASP A 167 2.38 20.62 30.17
CA ASP A 167 2.27 20.17 31.57
C ASP A 167 3.55 19.46 32.09
N GLY A 168 4.54 19.25 31.21
CA GLY A 168 5.79 18.55 31.51
C GLY A 168 5.69 17.03 31.38
N THR A 169 4.64 16.50 30.74
CA THR A 169 4.48 15.06 30.45
C THR A 169 4.88 14.71 29.02
N PHE A 170 5.27 13.47 28.77
CA PHE A 170 5.45 12.92 27.42
C PHE A 170 4.28 12.03 26.98
N ARG A 171 3.57 11.41 27.93
CA ARG A 171 2.47 10.44 27.73
C ARG A 171 2.90 9.24 26.90
N PRO A 172 3.90 8.45 27.35
CA PRO A 172 4.55 7.43 26.54
C PRO A 172 3.59 6.35 26.00
N ASP A 173 2.56 6.00 26.75
CA ASP A 173 1.59 4.97 26.35
C ASP A 173 0.41 5.51 25.53
N ALA A 174 0.28 6.84 25.38
CA ALA A 174 -0.80 7.42 24.60
C ALA A 174 -0.68 7.05 23.12
N PRO A 175 -1.80 6.75 22.43
CA PRO A 175 -1.78 6.48 21.01
C PRO A 175 -1.46 7.73 20.21
N ILE A 176 -0.92 7.54 19.01
CA ILE A 176 -0.59 8.62 18.08
C ILE A 176 -1.51 8.56 16.85
N SER A 177 -2.00 9.73 16.45
CA SER A 177 -2.80 9.92 15.24
C SER A 177 -1.95 9.89 13.97
N ARG A 178 -2.60 9.62 12.84
CA ARG A 178 -2.00 9.70 11.51
C ARG A 178 -1.42 11.08 11.20
N ALA A 179 -2.06 12.16 11.66
CA ALA A 179 -1.56 13.52 11.47
C ALA A 179 -0.29 13.79 12.29
N GLU A 180 -0.26 13.38 13.56
CA GLU A 180 0.95 13.50 14.39
C GLU A 180 2.10 12.69 13.80
N PHE A 181 1.83 11.48 13.29
CA PHE A 181 2.86 10.69 12.64
C PHE A 181 3.41 11.36 11.39
N ALA A 182 2.56 11.95 10.55
CA ALA A 182 3.01 12.72 9.38
C ALA A 182 3.94 13.87 9.76
N VAL A 183 3.60 14.63 10.83
CA VAL A 183 4.46 15.70 11.36
C VAL A 183 5.79 15.17 11.87
N LEU A 184 5.78 14.05 12.59
CA LEU A 184 7.02 13.43 13.05
C LEU A 184 7.91 12.97 11.91
N LEU A 185 7.36 12.42 10.82
CA LEU A 185 8.12 12.05 9.64
C LEU A 185 8.76 13.27 8.97
N ASP A 186 7.98 14.35 8.80
CA ASP A 186 8.38 15.60 8.16
C ASP A 186 9.46 16.34 8.98
N GLN A 187 9.37 16.32 10.31
CA GLN A 187 10.37 16.92 11.19
C GLN A 187 11.65 16.10 11.33
N ALA A 188 11.53 14.77 11.26
CA ALA A 188 12.65 13.88 11.48
C ALA A 188 13.53 13.73 10.22
N MET A 189 12.92 13.67 9.05
CA MET A 189 13.62 13.25 7.83
C MET A 189 13.53 14.31 6.74
N ASN A 190 14.58 14.38 5.90
CA ASN A 190 14.52 15.14 4.68
C ASN A 190 13.72 14.36 3.61
N LEU A 191 12.42 14.64 3.52
CA LEU A 191 11.48 13.89 2.70
C LEU A 191 11.47 14.38 1.24
N THR A 192 12.04 13.58 0.34
CA THR A 192 12.03 13.90 -1.10
C THR A 192 10.73 13.47 -1.78
N PRO A 193 10.05 14.34 -2.54
CA PRO A 193 8.86 13.98 -3.31
C PRO A 193 9.14 12.89 -4.36
N VAL A 194 8.24 11.92 -4.47
CA VAL A 194 8.29 10.80 -5.43
C VAL A 194 7.01 10.66 -6.26
N ARG A 195 6.01 11.50 -5.99
CA ARG A 195 4.70 11.55 -6.65
C ARG A 195 4.03 12.90 -6.41
N ASP A 196 3.02 13.20 -7.20
CA ASP A 196 2.31 14.49 -7.13
C ASP A 196 1.50 14.67 -5.84
N ARG A 197 1.24 15.94 -5.51
CA ARG A 197 0.36 16.33 -4.39
C ARG A 197 -1.06 15.83 -4.65
N ARG A 198 -1.81 15.55 -3.58
CA ARG A 198 -3.23 15.16 -3.65
C ARG A 198 -4.05 15.95 -2.66
N VAL A 199 -5.17 16.51 -3.09
CA VAL A 199 -6.13 17.11 -2.17
C VAL A 199 -6.87 16.02 -1.39
N PHE A 200 -6.88 16.13 -0.06
CA PHE A 200 -7.67 15.28 0.82
C PHE A 200 -8.91 16.04 1.31
N ARG A 201 -10.10 15.46 1.12
CA ARG A 201 -11.38 16.09 1.47
C ARG A 201 -11.55 16.33 2.97
N ASP A 202 -10.87 15.53 3.80
CA ASP A 202 -10.91 15.60 5.26
C ASP A 202 -9.66 16.29 5.86
N VAL A 203 -8.86 16.98 5.04
CA VAL A 203 -7.73 17.80 5.48
C VAL A 203 -7.90 19.23 4.93
N PRO A 204 -8.55 20.13 5.69
CA PRO A 204 -8.63 21.54 5.32
C PRO A 204 -7.24 22.16 5.14
N ARG A 205 -7.09 23.13 4.23
CA ARG A 205 -5.80 23.82 3.99
C ARG A 205 -5.17 24.42 5.26
N ARG A 206 -6.01 24.90 6.19
CA ARG A 206 -5.60 25.48 7.48
C ARG A 206 -5.45 24.46 8.61
N TYR A 207 -5.55 23.16 8.31
CA TYR A 207 -5.32 22.12 9.31
C TYR A 207 -3.85 22.14 9.71
N TRP A 208 -3.56 22.08 11.02
CA TRP A 208 -2.21 22.27 11.57
C TRP A 208 -1.16 21.31 10.98
N ALA A 209 -1.56 20.10 10.57
CA ALA A 209 -0.69 19.11 9.93
C ALA A 209 -0.83 19.05 8.40
N ALA A 210 -1.54 19.99 7.76
CA ALA A 210 -1.87 19.91 6.34
C ALA A 210 -0.62 19.75 5.46
N GLU A 211 0.42 20.55 5.72
CA GLU A 211 1.66 20.48 4.93
C GLU A 211 2.43 19.19 5.20
N ALA A 212 2.66 18.83 6.47
CA ALA A 212 3.32 17.58 6.81
C ALA A 212 2.60 16.34 6.24
N ILE A 213 1.27 16.34 6.22
CA ILE A 213 0.47 15.31 5.56
C ILE A 213 0.75 15.26 4.06
N GLN A 214 0.85 16.42 3.40
CA GLN A 214 1.25 16.49 2.00
C GLN A 214 2.67 15.98 1.80
N THR A 215 3.64 16.42 2.60
CA THR A 215 5.04 15.98 2.49
C THR A 215 5.16 14.47 2.67
N ALA A 216 4.59 13.91 3.73
CA ALA A 216 4.61 12.48 3.99
C ALA A 216 3.87 11.68 2.90
N TYR A 217 2.82 12.26 2.30
CA TYR A 217 2.18 11.69 1.12
C TYR A 217 3.13 11.73 -0.06
N VAL A 218 3.52 12.89 -0.58
CA VAL A 218 4.34 12.97 -1.81
C VAL A 218 5.67 12.24 -1.70
N ALA A 219 6.25 12.10 -0.51
CA ALA A 219 7.46 11.31 -0.30
C ALA A 219 7.23 9.78 -0.26
N GLY A 220 5.98 9.33 -0.29
CA GLY A 220 5.63 7.91 -0.34
C GLY A 220 5.62 7.19 1.01
N PHE A 221 5.74 7.92 2.12
CA PHE A 221 5.67 7.33 3.46
C PHE A 221 4.23 7.00 3.86
N MET A 222 3.27 7.88 3.55
CA MET A 222 1.88 7.69 3.93
C MET A 222 0.93 7.70 2.73
N ASN A 223 -0.07 6.84 2.76
CA ASN A 223 -1.14 6.82 1.76
C ASN A 223 -2.45 7.33 2.34
N GLY A 224 -3.31 7.86 1.45
CA GLY A 224 -4.70 8.10 1.78
C GLY A 224 -5.56 6.84 1.58
N TYR A 225 -6.81 6.95 1.99
CA TYR A 225 -7.86 5.97 1.81
C TYR A 225 -8.75 6.32 0.60
N PRO A 226 -9.58 5.37 0.12
CA PRO A 226 -10.59 5.65 -0.90
C PRO A 226 -11.46 6.87 -0.59
N GLY A 227 -11.95 7.54 -1.64
CA GLY A 227 -12.74 8.77 -1.49
C GLY A 227 -11.92 10.02 -1.18
N GLN A 228 -10.61 10.01 -1.46
CA GLN A 228 -9.69 11.15 -1.24
C GLN A 228 -9.64 11.56 0.24
N ARG A 229 -9.50 10.58 1.14
CA ARG A 229 -9.44 10.81 2.59
C ARG A 229 -8.07 10.48 3.15
N PHE A 230 -7.62 11.22 4.15
CA PHE A 230 -6.40 10.92 4.91
C PHE A 230 -6.69 10.37 6.30
N GLN A 231 -7.86 10.67 6.88
CA GLN A 231 -8.25 10.33 8.25
C GLN A 231 -7.25 10.85 9.30
N PRO A 232 -7.00 12.17 9.37
CA PRO A 232 -5.91 12.74 10.17
C PRO A 232 -6.03 12.47 11.69
N LYS A 233 -7.25 12.30 12.21
CA LYS A 233 -7.52 12.05 13.63
C LYS A 233 -7.50 10.56 14.02
N GLN A 234 -7.42 9.66 13.05
CA GLN A 234 -7.40 8.23 13.33
C GLN A 234 -6.05 7.84 13.93
N SER A 235 -6.07 7.06 15.01
CA SER A 235 -4.87 6.46 15.60
C SER A 235 -4.28 5.40 14.67
N LEU A 236 -2.96 5.37 14.56
CA LEU A 236 -2.27 4.32 13.80
C LEU A 236 -2.20 3.02 14.59
N THR A 237 -2.28 1.90 13.90
CA THR A 237 -1.77 0.63 14.41
C THR A 237 -0.25 0.55 14.23
N ARG A 238 0.41 -0.29 15.03
CA ARG A 238 1.84 -0.55 14.92
C ARG A 238 2.23 -1.02 13.52
N VAL A 239 1.44 -1.88 12.91
CA VAL A 239 1.72 -2.37 11.55
C VAL A 239 1.60 -1.26 10.50
N GLU A 240 0.67 -0.32 10.63
CA GLU A 240 0.55 0.80 9.69
C GLU A 240 1.76 1.75 9.77
N ALA A 241 2.27 2.04 10.97
CA ALA A 241 3.48 2.83 11.14
C ALA A 241 4.71 2.12 10.54
N ILE A 242 4.83 0.81 10.76
CA ILE A 242 5.89 -0.02 10.15
C ILE A 242 5.81 0.01 8.63
N MET A 243 4.61 -0.15 8.07
CA MET A 243 4.38 -0.10 6.62
C MET A 243 4.79 1.26 6.04
N ALA A 244 4.49 2.35 6.75
CA ALA A 244 4.85 3.69 6.31
C ALA A 244 6.36 3.88 6.23
N ILE A 245 7.11 3.48 7.27
CA ILE A 245 8.58 3.54 7.28
C ILE A 245 9.18 2.60 6.22
N ALA A 246 8.71 1.36 6.13
CA ALA A 246 9.21 0.38 5.15
C ALA A 246 9.06 0.88 3.71
N THR A 247 7.92 1.50 3.42
CA THR A 247 7.57 1.98 2.08
C THR A 247 8.32 3.26 1.74
N GLY A 248 8.33 4.24 2.66
CA GLY A 248 9.02 5.51 2.46
C GLY A 248 10.53 5.35 2.30
N LEU A 249 11.15 4.47 3.09
CA LEU A 249 12.57 4.11 2.96
C LEU A 249 12.87 3.16 1.79
N ARG A 250 11.84 2.71 1.05
CA ARG A 250 11.95 1.76 -0.07
C ARG A 250 12.76 0.50 0.30
N LEU A 251 12.52 -0.02 1.51
CA LEU A 251 13.27 -1.18 2.00
C LEU A 251 12.98 -2.41 1.14
N GLN A 252 14.05 -3.10 0.75
CA GLN A 252 13.97 -4.32 -0.04
C GLN A 252 13.60 -5.51 0.86
N PRO A 253 12.42 -6.12 0.67
CA PRO A 253 12.03 -7.28 1.46
C PRO A 253 12.95 -8.47 1.17
N PRO A 254 13.15 -9.39 2.14
CA PRO A 254 13.80 -10.66 1.85
C PRO A 254 12.95 -11.49 0.88
N PRO A 255 13.57 -12.35 0.04
CA PRO A 255 12.84 -13.26 -0.85
C PRO A 255 11.86 -14.17 -0.10
N ASN A 256 12.22 -14.58 1.13
CA ASN A 256 11.37 -15.34 2.03
C ASN A 256 11.24 -14.63 3.40
N PRO A 257 10.09 -14.01 3.70
CA PRO A 257 9.84 -13.36 4.99
C PRO A 257 9.74 -14.34 6.18
N SER A 258 9.31 -15.58 5.96
CA SER A 258 8.87 -16.49 7.02
C SER A 258 9.92 -16.79 8.10
N PRO A 259 11.22 -17.03 7.79
CA PRO A 259 12.23 -17.29 8.80
C PRO A 259 12.48 -16.11 9.75
N LEU A 260 12.31 -14.86 9.27
CA LEU A 260 12.45 -13.68 10.12
C LEU A 260 11.21 -13.48 11.01
N LEU A 261 10.02 -13.70 10.45
CA LEU A 261 8.76 -13.48 11.15
C LEU A 261 8.53 -14.52 12.26
N ARG A 262 8.88 -15.80 12.05
CA ARG A 262 8.66 -16.88 13.04
C ARG A 262 9.40 -16.70 14.37
N ARG A 263 10.31 -15.72 14.47
CA ARG A 263 10.97 -15.35 15.73
C ARG A 263 10.05 -14.64 16.72
N TYR A 264 8.89 -14.16 16.24
CA TYR A 264 7.92 -13.43 17.02
C TYR A 264 6.68 -14.31 17.26
N LEU A 265 6.24 -14.36 18.52
CA LEU A 265 5.13 -15.20 18.99
C LEU A 265 3.78 -14.82 18.37
N ASP A 266 3.64 -13.56 17.94
CA ASP A 266 2.44 -13.00 17.36
C ASP A 266 2.56 -12.75 15.85
N ALA A 267 3.51 -13.43 15.18
CA ALA A 267 3.75 -13.29 13.75
C ALA A 267 2.54 -13.67 12.87
N GLU A 268 1.63 -14.48 13.40
CA GLU A 268 0.37 -14.85 12.73
C GLU A 268 -0.64 -13.69 12.70
N GLN A 269 -0.54 -12.74 13.64
CA GLN A 269 -1.40 -11.55 13.68
C GLN A 269 -1.02 -10.50 12.63
N ILE A 270 0.12 -10.67 11.94
CA ILE A 270 0.58 -9.76 10.90
C ILE A 270 -0.30 -9.97 9.65
N PRO A 271 -1.02 -8.93 9.18
CA PRO A 271 -1.81 -9.04 7.96
C PRO A 271 -0.96 -9.51 6.76
N PRO A 272 -1.47 -10.40 5.89
CA PRO A 272 -0.70 -10.97 4.79
C PRO A 272 0.02 -9.92 3.92
N PHE A 273 -0.66 -8.81 3.61
CA PHE A 273 -0.10 -7.71 2.81
C PHE A 273 1.08 -6.99 3.47
N ALA A 274 1.22 -7.06 4.81
CA ALA A 274 2.26 -6.36 5.56
C ALA A 274 3.50 -7.23 5.81
N ARG A 275 3.40 -8.56 5.68
CA ARG A 275 4.45 -9.53 6.06
C ARG A 275 5.81 -9.22 5.44
N SER A 276 5.85 -8.93 4.14
CA SER A 276 7.11 -8.64 3.42
C SER A 276 7.77 -7.35 3.91
N LYS A 277 6.97 -6.32 4.21
CA LYS A 277 7.47 -5.00 4.66
C LYS A 277 7.89 -5.02 6.13
N VAL A 278 7.16 -5.75 6.98
CA VAL A 278 7.58 -6.03 8.36
C VAL A 278 8.91 -6.78 8.36
N ALA A 279 9.06 -7.83 7.54
CA ALA A 279 10.31 -8.56 7.40
C ALA A 279 11.45 -7.67 6.85
N ALA A 280 11.15 -6.71 5.98
CA ALA A 280 12.13 -5.73 5.50
C ALA A 280 12.65 -4.84 6.64
N LEU A 281 11.78 -4.38 7.56
CA LEU A 281 12.21 -3.61 8.74
C LEU A 281 13.04 -4.45 9.71
N ILE A 282 12.66 -5.71 9.94
CA ILE A 282 13.43 -6.65 10.77
C ILE A 282 14.82 -6.85 10.18
N LYS A 283 14.90 -7.14 8.87
CA LYS A 283 16.18 -7.26 8.15
C LYS A 283 17.02 -5.98 8.23
N ALA A 284 16.37 -4.82 8.23
CA ALA A 284 17.01 -3.51 8.35
C ALA A 284 17.41 -3.14 9.78
N ASN A 285 17.14 -3.99 10.78
CA ASN A 285 17.35 -3.74 12.21
C ASN A 285 16.65 -2.46 12.71
N LEU A 286 15.51 -2.11 12.10
CA LEU A 286 14.72 -0.91 12.43
C LEU A 286 13.57 -1.21 13.41
N LEU A 287 13.22 -2.49 13.55
CA LEU A 287 12.31 -2.95 14.59
C LEU A 287 13.14 -3.46 15.75
N ASN A 288 13.44 -2.57 16.68
CA ASN A 288 13.88 -2.99 18.01
C ASN A 288 12.68 -2.85 18.95
N PRO A 289 12.00 -3.96 19.30
CA PRO A 289 10.95 -3.91 20.28
C PRO A 289 11.59 -3.61 21.64
N ASN A 290 10.83 -2.94 22.48
CA ASN A 290 10.89 -3.10 23.92
C ASN A 290 11.70 -4.35 24.37
N PRO A 291 12.82 -4.20 25.12
CA PRO A 291 13.71 -5.29 25.47
C PRO A 291 12.92 -6.45 26.12
N GLY A 292 13.02 -7.65 25.54
CA GLY A 292 12.52 -8.88 26.17
C GLY A 292 11.14 -9.39 25.71
N ALA A 293 10.46 -8.73 24.78
CA ALA A 293 9.23 -9.26 24.19
C ALA A 293 9.47 -9.77 22.76
N ASN A 294 9.46 -11.08 22.54
CA ASN A 294 9.40 -11.70 21.20
C ASN A 294 8.01 -11.46 20.56
N GLN A 295 7.53 -10.21 20.54
CA GLN A 295 6.21 -9.81 20.03
C GLN A 295 6.30 -8.49 19.25
N LEU A 296 5.59 -8.43 18.11
CA LEU A 296 5.53 -7.26 17.24
C LEU A 296 4.32 -6.35 17.54
N ARG A 297 3.27 -6.92 18.11
CA ARG A 297 1.98 -6.33 18.47
C ARG A 297 1.32 -5.61 17.28
N PRO A 298 1.19 -6.25 16.09
CA PRO A 298 0.90 -5.55 14.82
C PRO A 298 -0.42 -4.78 14.82
N ASN A 299 -1.43 -5.29 15.52
CA ASN A 299 -2.78 -4.73 15.55
C ASN A 299 -3.03 -3.80 16.76
N GLN A 300 -2.04 -3.65 17.65
CA GLN A 300 -2.13 -2.68 18.74
C GLN A 300 -1.98 -1.25 18.20
N LEU A 301 -2.65 -0.29 18.82
CA LEU A 301 -2.40 1.12 18.55
C LEU A 301 -0.94 1.48 18.82
N MET A 302 -0.37 2.27 17.92
CA MET A 302 0.99 2.77 18.02
C MET A 302 1.06 3.82 19.14
N SER A 303 1.86 3.56 20.18
CA SER A 303 2.06 4.51 21.27
C SER A 303 3.13 5.55 20.93
N ARG A 304 3.19 6.64 21.70
CA ARG A 304 4.24 7.66 21.57
C ARG A 304 5.63 7.10 21.88
N ALA A 305 5.77 6.23 22.87
CA ALA A 305 7.04 5.57 23.19
C ALA A 305 7.51 4.64 22.06
N ASP A 306 6.60 3.83 21.52
CA ASP A 306 6.89 2.97 20.37
C ASP A 306 7.28 3.78 19.14
N THR A 307 6.64 4.93 18.94
CA THR A 307 6.96 5.86 17.84
C THR A 307 8.32 6.48 18.03
N ALA A 308 8.67 6.89 19.25
CA ALA A 308 9.98 7.42 19.55
C ALA A 308 11.09 6.41 19.23
N ALA A 309 10.93 5.15 19.64
CA ALA A 309 11.90 4.10 19.35
C ALA A 309 12.05 3.83 17.84
N LEU A 310 10.93 3.70 17.12
CA LEU A 310 10.94 3.45 15.67
C LEU A 310 11.54 4.61 14.87
N LEU A 311 11.19 5.85 15.24
CA LEU A 311 11.69 7.05 14.56
C LEU A 311 13.17 7.25 14.84
N TYR A 312 13.62 7.05 16.08
CA TYR A 312 15.03 7.11 16.44
C TYR A 312 15.86 6.08 15.65
N ALA A 313 15.42 4.82 15.59
CA ALA A 313 16.10 3.79 14.80
C ALA A 313 16.17 4.16 13.31
N THR A 314 15.11 4.78 12.78
CA THR A 314 15.05 5.26 11.40
C THR A 314 16.05 6.39 11.12
N LEU A 315 16.19 7.34 12.04
CA LEU A 315 17.17 8.43 11.93
C LEU A 315 18.60 7.91 11.92
N GLN A 316 18.93 7.01 12.85
CA GLN A 316 20.25 6.38 12.92
C GLN A 316 20.62 5.65 11.63
N ARG A 317 19.64 5.02 10.98
CA ARG A 317 19.86 4.31 9.71
C ARG A 317 20.06 5.24 8.52
N THR A 318 19.29 6.32 8.43
CA THR A 318 19.30 7.19 7.24
C THR A 318 20.51 8.11 7.18
N GLY A 319 21.35 8.14 8.22
CA GLY A 319 22.47 9.08 8.30
C GLY A 319 22.01 10.53 8.42
N SER A 320 20.70 10.76 8.66
CA SER A 320 20.16 12.06 9.06
C SER A 320 20.78 12.37 10.41
N THR A 321 21.90 13.09 10.39
CA THR A 321 22.78 13.21 11.55
C THR A 321 22.03 13.83 12.72
N LEU A 322 22.33 13.34 13.92
CA LEU A 322 21.84 13.95 15.14
C LEU A 322 22.51 15.32 15.44
N ALA A 323 22.98 16.04 14.43
CA ALA A 323 23.45 17.42 14.57
C ALA A 323 22.26 18.39 14.76
N PRO A 324 22.44 19.53 15.45
CA PRO A 324 21.45 20.59 15.48
C PRO A 324 21.23 21.11 14.06
N THR A 325 19.98 21.13 13.60
CA THR A 325 19.62 21.83 12.36
C THR A 325 19.80 23.32 12.61
N GLU A 326 20.97 23.87 12.33
CA GLU A 326 21.09 25.27 11.96
C GLU A 326 20.28 25.44 10.68
N ARG A 327 19.01 25.85 10.82
CA ARG A 327 18.31 26.44 9.69
C ARG A 327 19.15 27.65 9.30
N GLN A 328 19.78 27.56 8.14
CA GLN A 328 20.45 28.68 7.50
C GLN A 328 19.48 29.87 7.50
N ALA A 329 19.73 30.82 8.39
CA ALA A 329 19.17 32.15 8.28
C ALA A 329 19.83 32.75 7.04
N GLN A 330 19.10 32.76 5.94
CA GLN A 330 19.49 33.46 4.73
C GLN A 330 19.37 34.97 5.03
N PRO A 331 20.47 35.74 5.01
CA PRO A 331 20.36 37.18 5.20
C PRO A 331 19.62 37.78 4.00
N SER A 332 18.55 38.51 4.27
CA SER A 332 17.94 39.42 3.33
C SER A 332 18.99 40.46 2.92
N ASN A 333 19.31 40.49 1.62
CA ASN A 333 20.05 41.58 0.99
C ASN A 333 19.07 42.38 0.14
#